data_AF-A0A212D572-F1
#
_entry.id   AF-A0A212D572-F1
#
_cell.length_a   1.000
_cell.length_b   1.000
_cell.length_c   1.000
_cell.angle_alpha   90.00
_cell.angle_beta   90.00
_cell.angle_gamma   90.00
#
_symmetry.space_group_name_H-M   'P 1'
#
loop_
_entity.id
_entity.type
_entity.pdbx_description
1 polymer ?
#
loop_
_entity_poly.entity_id
_entity_poly.type
_entity_poly.pdbx_seq_one_letter_code
_entity_poly.pdbx_strand_id
1 'polypeptide(L)'
;MLITEENLMTIIIKTFMDHLRHRDVQGRFQFERYTALQAFKFRRVQSLILDLKYVLISKPTEWSDGLRQKFLEGFDAFLELLKCMQIYYYHNVKCRREMFDKDIVMLQVMN
;
A
#
# COMPACT_ATOMS: atom_id res chain seq x y z
N MET A 1 -7.21 15.90 14.14
CA MET A 1 -6.20 15.20 13.30
C MET A 1 -6.91 14.55 12.13
N LEU A 2 -6.34 14.59 10.92
CA LEU A 2 -6.97 14.03 9.72
C LEU A 2 -7.32 12.53 9.82
N ILE A 3 -6.57 11.75 10.60
CA ILE A 3 -6.92 10.35 10.90
C ILE A 3 -8.30 10.27 11.60
N THR A 4 -8.55 11.15 12.56
CA THR A 4 -9.79 11.15 13.35
C THR A 4 -10.96 11.76 12.58
N GLU A 5 -10.72 12.89 11.91
CA GLU A 5 -11.76 13.68 11.23
C GLU A 5 -12.17 13.08 9.88
N GLU A 6 -11.19 12.63 9.10
CA GLU A 6 -11.39 12.23 7.70
C GLU A 6 -11.19 10.73 7.47
N ASN A 7 -10.91 9.94 8.52
CA ASN A 7 -10.52 8.53 8.38
C ASN A 7 -9.37 8.33 7.37
N LEU A 8 -8.44 9.31 7.35
CA LEU A 8 -7.47 9.48 6.27
C LEU A 8 -6.67 8.21 5.98
N MET A 9 -6.24 7.48 7.02
CA MET A 9 -5.45 6.26 6.88
C MET A 9 -6.21 5.19 6.06
N THR A 10 -7.47 4.94 6.41
CA THR A 10 -8.33 3.99 5.72
C THR A 10 -8.57 4.42 4.27
N ILE A 11 -8.81 5.71 4.03
CA ILE A 11 -9.06 6.25 2.68
C ILE A 11 -7.83 6.08 1.79
N ILE A 12 -6.64 6.44 2.27
CA ILE A 12 -5.39 6.31 1.51
C ILE A 12 -5.17 4.84 1.13
N ILE A 13 -5.29 3.92 2.10
CA ILE A 13 -5.04 2.50 1.87
C ILE A 13 -6.06 1.90 0.91
N LYS A 14 -7.37 2.17 1.09
CA LYS A 14 -8.39 1.66 0.15
C LYS A 14 -8.21 2.23 -1.25
N THR A 15 -7.92 3.54 -1.35
CA THR A 15 -7.64 4.18 -2.63
C THR A 15 -6.43 3.52 -3.31
N PHE A 16 -5.37 3.23 -2.55
CA PHE A 16 -4.20 2.53 -3.05
C PHE A 16 -4.55 1.14 -3.58
N MET A 17 -5.27 0.34 -2.80
CA MET A 17 -5.73 -0.99 -3.19
C MET A 17 -6.61 -0.96 -4.45
N ASP A 18 -7.46 0.05 -4.59
CA ASP A 18 -8.32 0.26 -5.76
C ASP A 18 -7.56 0.67 -7.03
N HIS A 19 -6.34 1.21 -6.89
CA HIS A 19 -5.46 1.45 -8.05
C HIS A 19 -4.77 0.15 -8.50
N LEU A 20 -4.67 -0.84 -7.62
CA LEU A 20 -4.04 -2.14 -7.85
C LEU A 20 -5.10 -3.25 -8.03
N ARG A 21 -6.07 -3.03 -8.93
CA ARG A 21 -7.27 -3.90 -9.05
C ARG A 21 -7.01 -5.33 -9.48
N HIS A 22 -5.90 -5.61 -10.16
CA HIS A 22 -5.62 -6.95 -10.65
C HIS A 22 -5.21 -7.85 -9.50
N ARG A 23 -6.09 -8.78 -9.16
CA ARG A 23 -5.91 -9.75 -8.07
C ARG A 23 -5.96 -11.17 -8.59
N ASP A 24 -5.18 -12.05 -7.97
CA ASP A 24 -5.27 -13.49 -8.21
C ASP A 24 -6.46 -14.13 -7.48
N VAL A 25 -6.63 -15.45 -7.67
CA VAL A 25 -7.68 -16.25 -7.00
C VAL A 25 -7.60 -16.27 -5.47
N GLN A 26 -6.50 -15.77 -4.89
CA GLN A 26 -6.27 -15.64 -3.45
C GLN A 26 -6.39 -14.18 -2.97
N GLY A 27 -6.77 -13.25 -3.85
CA GLY A 27 -6.95 -11.82 -3.53
C GLY A 27 -5.66 -11.00 -3.52
N ARG A 28 -4.54 -11.53 -4.02
CA ARG A 28 -3.21 -10.90 -4.01
C ARG A 28 -2.94 -10.11 -5.28
N PHE A 29 -2.13 -9.05 -5.19
CA PHE A 29 -1.84 -8.20 -6.35
C PHE A 29 -1.07 -8.94 -7.44
N GLN A 30 -1.54 -8.80 -8.68
CA GLN A 30 -0.86 -9.24 -9.89
C GLN A 30 -0.34 -8.04 -10.68
N PHE A 31 0.96 -8.04 -10.96
CA PHE A 31 1.60 -6.99 -11.74
C PHE A 31 1.92 -7.52 -13.15
N GLU A 32 1.28 -6.96 -14.17
CA GLU A 32 1.59 -7.25 -15.57
C GLU A 32 2.95 -6.64 -15.99
N ARG A 33 3.39 -6.90 -17.23
CA ARG A 33 4.64 -6.34 -17.78
C ARG A 33 4.59 -4.81 -17.76
N TYR A 34 5.73 -4.19 -17.42
CA TYR A 34 5.86 -2.74 -17.28
C TYR A 34 5.47 -2.02 -18.58
N THR A 35 4.44 -1.18 -18.51
CA THR A 35 4.02 -0.30 -19.63
C THR A 35 4.11 1.17 -19.23
N ALA A 36 4.18 2.08 -20.22
CA ALA A 36 4.16 3.52 -19.96
C ALA A 36 2.88 3.98 -19.21
N LEU A 37 1.76 3.29 -19.43
CA LEU A 37 0.51 3.52 -18.68
C LEU A 37 0.62 3.09 -17.22
N GLN A 38 1.35 2.01 -16.94
CA GLN A 38 1.65 1.59 -15.56
C GLN A 38 2.62 2.57 -14.88
N ALA A 39 3.60 3.14 -15.60
CA ALA A 39 4.50 4.16 -15.04
C ALA A 39 3.75 5.39 -14.51
N PHE A 40 2.68 5.83 -15.20
CA PHE A 40 1.82 6.93 -14.72
C PHE A 40 1.00 6.52 -13.49
N LYS A 41 0.45 5.29 -13.47
CA LYS A 41 -0.22 4.73 -12.28
C LYS A 41 0.72 4.64 -11.08
N PHE A 42 2.00 4.29 -11.31
CA PHE A 42 3.03 4.23 -10.28
C PHE A 42 3.31 5.58 -9.61
N ARG A 43 3.26 6.70 -10.34
CA ARG A 43 3.40 8.03 -9.72
C ARG A 43 2.27 8.35 -8.73
N ARG A 44 1.04 7.96 -9.06
CA ARG A 44 -0.12 8.16 -8.16
C ARG A 44 -0.04 7.26 -6.93
N VAL A 45 0.42 6.02 -7.11
CA VAL A 45 0.72 5.05 -6.05
C VAL A 45 1.85 5.58 -5.14
N GLN A 46 2.90 6.19 -5.70
CA GLN A 46 3.98 6.84 -4.94
C GLN A 46 3.48 7.95 -4.02
N SER A 47 2.64 8.87 -4.51
CA SER A 47 2.08 9.94 -3.66
C SER A 47 1.26 9.38 -2.50
N LEU A 48 0.44 8.35 -2.73
CA LEU A 48 -0.34 7.69 -1.67
C LEU A 48 0.53 7.00 -0.62
N ILE A 49 1.67 6.41 -1.03
CA ILE A 49 2.65 5.83 -0.10
C ILE A 49 3.29 6.90 0.78
N LEU A 50 3.65 8.05 0.21
CA LEU A 50 4.21 9.18 0.96
C LEU A 50 3.21 9.69 2.00
N ASP A 51 1.94 9.83 1.63
CA ASP A 51 0.88 10.24 2.55
C ASP A 51 0.68 9.22 3.68
N LEU A 52 0.70 7.92 3.35
CA LEU A 52 0.61 6.85 4.36
C LEU A 52 1.82 6.87 5.31
N LYS A 53 3.03 7.07 4.79
CA LYS A 53 4.25 7.19 5.59
C LYS A 53 4.14 8.37 6.54
N TYR A 54 3.69 9.54 6.05
CA TYR A 54 3.48 10.72 6.86
C TYR A 54 2.50 10.45 8.02
N VAL A 55 1.38 9.77 7.73
CA VAL A 55 0.38 9.38 8.73
C VAL A 55 0.97 8.45 9.80
N LEU A 56 1.80 7.47 9.40
CA LEU A 56 2.38 6.48 10.31
C LEU A 56 3.52 7.02 11.19
N ILE A 57 4.31 7.98 10.70
CA ILE A 57 5.43 8.56 11.46
C ILE A 57 5.03 9.78 12.30
N SER A 58 3.89 10.40 11.98
CA SER A 58 3.39 11.56 12.70
C SER A 58 2.84 11.15 14.06
N LYS A 59 3.67 11.30 15.10
CA LYS A 59 3.27 11.04 16.48
C LYS A 59 2.16 12.01 16.90
N PRO A 60 0.99 11.52 17.35
CA PRO A 60 -0.05 12.41 17.89
C PRO A 60 0.40 13.03 19.22
N THR A 61 -0.05 14.26 19.48
CA THR A 61 0.15 14.95 20.75
C THR A 61 -0.59 14.26 21.89
N GLU A 62 -1.76 13.69 21.60
CA GLU A 62 -2.60 12.94 22.53
C GLU A 62 -3.28 11.77 21.84
N TRP A 63 -3.53 10.69 22.60
CA TRP A 63 -4.29 9.53 22.14
C TRP A 63 -5.69 9.56 22.74
N SER A 64 -6.62 10.22 22.06
CA SER A 64 -8.05 10.15 22.40
C SER A 64 -8.65 8.81 21.94
N ASP A 65 -9.77 8.42 22.53
CA ASP A 65 -10.46 7.17 22.16
C ASP A 65 -10.93 7.18 20.70
N GLY A 66 -11.39 8.33 20.20
CA GLY A 66 -11.74 8.49 18.78
C GLY A 66 -10.54 8.31 17.84
N LEU A 67 -9.36 8.82 18.22
CA LEU A 67 -8.13 8.59 17.46
C LEU A 67 -7.72 7.12 17.47
N ARG A 68 -7.76 6.45 18.64
CA ARG A 68 -7.45 5.01 18.75
C ARG A 68 -8.36 4.18 17.87
N GLN A 69 -9.67 4.45 17.90
CA GLN A 69 -10.65 3.74 17.09
C GLN A 69 -10.36 3.91 15.59
N LYS A 70 -10.13 5.15 15.13
CA LYS A 70 -9.84 5.41 13.72
C LYS A 70 -8.50 4.87 13.25
N PHE A 71 -7.51 4.86 14.14
CA PHE A 71 -6.24 4.21 13.86
C PHE A 71 -6.40 2.69 13.69
N LEU A 72 -7.16 2.03 14.57
CA LEU A 72 -7.43 0.59 14.45
C LEU A 72 -8.18 0.24 13.16
N GLU A 73 -9.18 1.04 12.78
CA GLU A 73 -9.87 0.90 11.47
C GLU A 73 -8.88 0.99 10.29
N GLY A 74 -7.98 1.98 10.32
CA GLY A 74 -6.95 2.12 9.30
C GLY A 74 -5.90 1.01 9.33
N PHE A 75 -5.58 0.49 10.52
CA PHE A 75 -4.65 -0.59 10.71
C PHE A 75 -5.19 -1.92 10.17
N ASP A 76 -6.48 -2.20 10.32
CA ASP A 76 -7.12 -3.36 9.69
C ASP A 76 -6.99 -3.31 8.16
N ALA A 77 -7.24 -2.14 7.56
CA ALA A 77 -7.03 -1.93 6.13
C ALA A 77 -5.54 -2.10 5.74
N PHE A 78 -4.62 -1.69 6.62
CA PHE A 78 -3.18 -1.86 6.39
C PHE A 78 -2.78 -3.35 6.40
N LEU A 79 -3.34 -4.14 7.32
CA LEU A 79 -3.10 -5.59 7.34
C LEU A 79 -3.68 -6.27 6.09
N GLU A 80 -4.82 -5.82 5.59
CA GLU A 80 -5.37 -6.27 4.31
C GLU A 80 -4.41 -5.94 3.16
N LEU A 81 -3.91 -4.70 3.09
CA LEU A 81 -2.91 -4.30 2.11
C LEU A 81 -1.67 -5.21 2.15
N LEU A 82 -1.12 -5.49 3.34
CA LEU A 82 0.03 -6.38 3.48
C LEU A 82 -0.25 -7.81 3.02
N LYS A 83 -1.45 -8.34 3.28
CA LYS A 83 -1.88 -9.65 2.75
C LYS A 83 -1.91 -9.65 1.23
N CYS A 84 -2.43 -8.57 0.63
CA CYS A 84 -2.48 -8.44 -0.83
C CYS A 84 -1.10 -8.28 -1.47
N MET A 85 -0.13 -7.74 -0.71
CA MET A 85 1.27 -7.63 -1.11
C MET A 85 2.12 -8.89 -0.84
N GLN A 86 1.56 -9.97 -0.26
CA GLN A 86 2.33 -11.21 -0.09
C GLN A 86 2.73 -11.78 -1.45
N ILE A 87 3.99 -11.55 -1.83
CA ILE A 87 4.63 -12.06 -3.03
C ILE A 87 4.85 -13.57 -2.88
N TYR A 88 4.10 -14.38 -3.63
CA TYR A 88 4.39 -15.80 -3.75
C TYR A 88 4.53 -16.17 -5.21
N TYR A 89 5.74 -16.03 -5.77
CA TYR A 89 6.28 -16.90 -6.83
C TYR A 89 7.80 -16.69 -6.99
N TYR A 90 8.58 -17.14 -6.00
CA TYR A 90 10.02 -17.42 -6.18
C TYR A 90 10.29 -18.75 -6.91
N HIS A 91 9.26 -19.37 -7.48
CA HIS A 91 9.37 -20.70 -8.08
C HIS A 91 10.00 -20.69 -9.48
N ASN A 92 10.02 -19.53 -10.16
CA ASN A 92 10.63 -19.36 -11.47
C ASN A 92 11.76 -18.32 -11.40
N VAL A 93 13.00 -18.73 -11.68
CA VAL A 93 14.22 -17.92 -11.50
C VAL A 93 14.21 -16.63 -12.35
N LYS A 94 13.41 -16.61 -13.42
CA LYS A 94 13.17 -15.42 -14.26
C LYS A 94 12.23 -14.40 -13.61
N CYS A 95 11.09 -14.86 -13.06
CA CYS A 95 10.17 -14.02 -12.29
C CYS A 95 10.81 -13.50 -11.01
N ARG A 96 11.74 -14.26 -10.41
CA ARG A 96 12.52 -13.83 -9.25
C ARG A 96 13.26 -12.52 -9.51
N ARG A 97 13.91 -12.37 -10.67
CA ARG A 97 14.71 -11.17 -10.98
C ARG A 97 13.83 -9.97 -11.35
N GLU A 98 12.77 -10.20 -12.13
CA GLU A 98 11.83 -9.15 -12.52
C GLU A 98 10.92 -8.68 -11.37
N MET A 99 10.51 -9.56 -10.44
CA MET A 99 9.77 -9.17 -9.24
C MET A 99 10.68 -8.61 -8.17
N PHE A 100 11.91 -9.13 -7.96
CA PHE A 100 12.86 -8.47 -7.04
C PHE A 100 13.10 -7.02 -7.43
N ASP A 101 13.32 -6.71 -8.70
CA ASP A 101 13.50 -5.32 -9.12
C ASP A 101 12.23 -4.49 -8.88
N LYS A 102 11.03 -5.03 -9.15
CA LYS A 102 9.77 -4.29 -8.97
C LYS A 102 9.37 -4.11 -7.51
N ASP A 103 9.57 -5.13 -6.68
CA ASP A 103 9.31 -5.12 -5.25
C ASP A 103 10.37 -4.29 -4.53
N ILE A 104 11.64 -4.37 -4.94
CA ILE A 104 12.69 -3.44 -4.49
C ILE A 104 12.36 -2.02 -4.93
N VAL A 105 11.91 -1.77 -6.16
CA VAL A 105 11.47 -0.42 -6.58
C VAL A 105 10.27 0.04 -5.77
N MET A 106 9.31 -0.85 -5.46
CA MET A 106 8.17 -0.54 -4.60
C MET A 106 8.58 -0.26 -3.15
N LEU A 107 9.55 -1.02 -2.61
CA LEU A 107 10.12 -0.84 -1.27
C LEU A 107 11.07 0.36 -1.18
N GLN A 108 11.83 0.66 -2.24
CA GLN A 108 12.68 1.84 -2.39
C GLN A 108 11.84 3.11 -2.51
N VAL A 109 10.65 3.02 -3.11
CA VAL A 109 9.64 4.09 -3.08
C VAL A 109 9.11 4.33 -1.66
N MET A 110 9.09 3.31 -0.80
CA MET A 110 8.66 3.43 0.59
C MET A 110 9.77 3.99 1.52
N ASN A 111 11.04 3.98 1.08
CA ASN A 111 12.22 4.39 1.85
C ASN A 111 12.57 5.86 1.62
#